data_AF-A0A6B8JUS9-F1
#
_entry.id   AF-A0A6B8JUS9-F1
#
_cell.length_a   1.000
_cell.length_b   1.000
_cell.length_c   1.000
_cell.angle_alpha   90.00
_cell.angle_beta   90.00
_cell.angle_gamma   90.00
#
_symmetry.space_group_name_H-M   'P 1'
#
loop_
_entity.id
_entity.type
_entity.pdbx_description
1 polymer ?
#
loop_
_entity_poly.entity_id
_entity_poly.type
_entity_poly.pdbx_seq_one_letter_code
_entity_poly.pdbx_strand_id
1 'polypeptide(L)'
;MDLPASITHGARQPEMSALRSLVDVAGLSETDRRRIVAEAADLVSEIRATPRPGLMELFLAEYGLSTEEGTALMCLAEALLRVPDAPSLDALIEDKIRPADWGRHLGHSASSLVNAGTWALMLTGRVLDDEGQGVSGTLRGAMKRLGEPVIRTAVSRAMREMGRQFVLGQSIEAAMKRARGYEKIGYTYSYDMLGEAARTAEDAERYQAAYRDAIIAIAAAANADDSRSNPGISIKLSALHPRYELAQRERVLNELCPRLAELVRRRSERLRGIAPR
;
A
#
# COMPACT_ATOMS: atom_id res chain seq x y z
N MET A 1 -34.40 -10.50 -5.28
CA MET A 1 -34.28 -9.03 -5.27
C MET A 1 -33.41 -8.68 -6.45
N ASP A 2 -33.99 -8.14 -7.51
CA ASP A 2 -33.23 -7.78 -8.70
C ASP A 2 -32.48 -6.48 -8.43
N LEU A 3 -31.20 -6.45 -8.81
CA LEU A 3 -30.40 -5.23 -8.72
C LEU A 3 -31.00 -4.16 -9.66
N PRO A 4 -30.94 -2.88 -9.28
CA PRO A 4 -31.37 -1.79 -10.16
C PRO A 4 -30.79 -1.93 -11.58
N ALA A 5 -31.61 -1.64 -12.60
CA ALA A 5 -31.19 -1.70 -14.00
C ALA A 5 -29.97 -0.79 -14.28
N SER A 6 -29.81 0.29 -13.51
CA SER A 6 -28.63 1.16 -13.54
C SER A 6 -27.32 0.44 -13.20
N ILE A 7 -27.36 -0.62 -12.38
CA ILE A 7 -26.19 -1.41 -12.01
C ILE A 7 -25.93 -2.52 -13.03
N THR A 8 -26.99 -3.18 -13.52
CA THR A 8 -26.87 -4.34 -14.43
C THR A 8 -26.68 -3.96 -15.89
N HIS A 9 -27.36 -2.92 -16.37
CA HIS A 9 -27.36 -2.46 -17.77
C HIS A 9 -26.54 -1.17 -17.96
N GLY A 10 -26.35 -0.37 -16.90
CA GLY A 10 -25.54 0.85 -16.94
C GLY A 10 -24.03 0.58 -17.09
N ALA A 11 -23.55 -0.62 -16.76
CA ALA A 11 -22.14 -0.99 -16.85
C ALA A 11 -21.56 -0.89 -18.27
N ARG A 12 -22.39 -0.89 -19.32
CA ARG A 12 -21.98 -0.71 -20.73
C ARG A 12 -22.68 0.48 -21.39
N GLN A 13 -23.15 1.45 -20.60
CA GLN A 13 -23.77 2.66 -21.14
C GLN A 13 -22.78 3.42 -22.05
N PRO A 14 -23.24 3.99 -23.18
CA PRO A 14 -22.38 4.85 -24.00
C PRO A 14 -21.81 6.01 -23.20
N GLU A 15 -20.49 6.19 -23.27
CA GLU A 15 -19.74 7.18 -22.49
C GLU A 15 -20.35 8.58 -22.56
N MET A 16 -20.66 9.07 -23.77
CA MET A 16 -21.25 10.41 -23.97
C MET A 16 -22.61 10.58 -23.27
N SER A 17 -23.39 9.51 -23.14
CA SER A 17 -24.66 9.57 -22.41
C SER A 17 -24.43 9.64 -20.91
N ALA A 18 -23.50 8.84 -20.39
CA ALA A 18 -23.15 8.85 -18.97
C ALA A 18 -22.54 10.20 -18.56
N LEU A 19 -21.63 10.74 -19.39
CA LEU A 19 -20.96 12.00 -19.14
C LEU A 19 -21.94 13.17 -19.05
N ARG A 20 -22.91 13.27 -19.96
CA ARG A 20 -23.95 14.32 -19.90
C ARG A 20 -24.71 14.28 -18.57
N SER A 21 -25.18 13.10 -18.16
CA SER A 21 -25.86 12.94 -16.87
C SER A 21 -24.97 13.30 -15.68
N LEU A 22 -23.69 12.96 -15.73
CA LEU A 22 -22.74 13.30 -14.66
C LEU A 22 -22.42 14.81 -14.61
N VAL A 23 -22.34 15.49 -15.76
CA VAL A 23 -22.18 16.95 -15.83
C VAL A 23 -23.36 17.66 -15.16
N ASP A 24 -24.58 17.19 -15.42
CA ASP A 24 -25.79 17.76 -14.81
C ASP A 24 -25.81 17.53 -13.29
N VAL A 25 -25.46 16.32 -12.83
CA VAL A 25 -25.32 16.02 -11.39
C VAL A 25 -24.24 16.85 -10.73
N ALA A 26 -23.12 17.08 -11.42
CA ALA A 26 -22.01 17.90 -10.95
C ALA A 26 -22.21 19.40 -11.21
N GLY A 27 -23.42 19.87 -11.55
CA GLY A 27 -23.78 21.23 -11.95
C GLY A 27 -23.57 22.31 -10.89
N LEU A 28 -22.34 22.47 -10.40
CA LEU A 28 -21.92 23.44 -9.40
C LEU A 28 -22.01 24.86 -9.95
N SER A 29 -22.45 25.78 -9.10
CA SER A 29 -22.49 27.21 -9.41
C SER A 29 -21.09 27.76 -9.66
N GLU A 30 -20.99 28.85 -10.43
CA GLU A 30 -19.71 29.52 -10.67
C GLU A 30 -19.07 30.05 -9.39
N THR A 31 -19.89 30.39 -8.39
CA THR A 31 -19.42 30.79 -7.06
C THR A 31 -18.79 29.63 -6.31
N ASP A 32 -19.43 28.45 -6.31
CA ASP A 32 -18.89 27.24 -5.68
C ASP A 32 -17.60 26.78 -6.36
N ARG A 33 -17.56 26.83 -7.70
CA ARG A 33 -16.37 26.50 -8.47
C ARG A 33 -15.18 27.37 -8.08
N ARG A 34 -15.38 28.69 -8.02
CA ARG A 34 -14.31 29.63 -7.62
C ARG A 34 -13.84 29.37 -6.19
N ARG A 35 -14.74 29.10 -5.25
CA ARG A 35 -14.39 28.77 -3.87
C ARG A 35 -13.59 27.47 -3.78
N ILE A 36 -14.03 26.40 -4.45
CA ILE A 36 -13.33 25.11 -4.48
C ILE A 36 -11.94 25.25 -5.09
N VAL A 37 -11.80 26.00 -6.18
CA VAL A 37 -10.49 26.24 -6.83
C VAL A 37 -9.54 27.00 -5.89
N ALA A 38 -10.04 28.01 -5.17
CA ALA A 38 -9.23 28.74 -4.20
C ALA A 38 -8.76 27.83 -3.05
N GLU A 39 -9.69 27.11 -2.40
CA GLU A 39 -9.36 26.16 -1.32
C GLU A 39 -8.37 25.07 -1.80
N ALA A 40 -8.57 24.52 -3.00
CA ALA A 40 -7.66 23.53 -3.57
C ALA A 40 -6.27 24.11 -3.88
N ALA A 41 -6.19 25.35 -4.37
CA ALA A 41 -4.92 26.03 -4.62
C ALA A 41 -4.14 26.28 -3.32
N ASP A 42 -4.83 26.63 -2.24
CA ASP A 42 -4.24 26.80 -0.92
C ASP A 42 -3.67 25.46 -0.41
N LEU A 43 -4.45 24.38 -0.48
CA LEU A 43 -3.99 23.03 -0.10
C LEU A 43 -2.75 22.59 -0.90
N VAL A 44 -2.74 22.82 -2.21
CA VAL A 44 -1.58 22.51 -3.07
C VAL A 44 -0.36 23.34 -2.67
N SER A 45 -0.56 24.61 -2.32
CA SER A 45 0.51 25.51 -1.89
C SER A 45 1.10 25.05 -0.55
N GLU A 46 0.27 24.64 0.40
CA GLU A 46 0.71 24.07 1.70
C GLU A 46 1.52 22.76 1.51
N ILE A 47 1.03 21.85 0.66
CA ILE A 47 1.75 20.60 0.34
C ILE A 47 3.13 20.93 -0.25
N ARG A 48 3.21 21.86 -1.21
CA ARG A 48 4.47 22.25 -1.87
C ARG A 48 5.44 22.98 -0.93
N ALA A 49 4.92 23.71 0.05
CA ALA A 49 5.73 24.41 1.05
C ALA A 49 6.30 23.45 2.13
N THR A 50 5.83 22.21 2.20
CA THR A 50 6.26 21.24 3.21
C THR A 50 7.73 20.82 2.98
N PRO A 51 8.66 21.16 3.89
CA PRO A 51 10.10 21.15 3.62
C PRO A 51 10.77 19.76 3.64
N ARG A 52 10.00 18.68 3.76
CA ARG A 52 10.52 17.31 3.81
C ARG A 52 9.58 16.36 3.07
N PRO A 53 9.61 16.34 1.74
CA PRO A 53 8.98 15.26 1.01
C PRO A 53 9.55 13.93 1.53
N GLY A 54 8.67 12.97 1.77
CA GLY A 54 9.08 11.65 2.25
C GLY A 54 10.06 11.02 1.26
N LEU A 55 10.90 10.09 1.74
CA LEU A 55 11.81 9.33 0.85
C LEU A 55 11.04 8.70 -0.32
N MET A 56 9.78 8.34 -0.09
CA MET A 56 8.86 7.82 -1.11
C MET A 56 8.47 8.85 -2.16
N GLU A 57 8.08 10.06 -1.78
CA GLU A 57 7.65 11.10 -2.72
C GLU A 57 8.80 11.50 -3.65
N LEU A 58 10.00 11.60 -3.09
CA LEU A 58 11.22 11.83 -3.86
C LEU A 58 11.52 10.66 -4.81
N PHE A 59 11.26 9.42 -4.37
CA PHE A 59 11.45 8.23 -5.20
C PHE A 59 10.41 8.12 -6.32
N LEU A 60 9.13 8.35 -6.03
CA LEU A 60 8.05 8.30 -7.01
C LEU A 60 8.09 9.45 -8.00
N ALA A 61 8.56 10.63 -7.60
CA ALA A 61 8.81 11.74 -8.51
C ALA A 61 9.92 11.42 -9.53
N GLU A 62 10.93 10.64 -9.11
CA GLU A 62 12.06 10.27 -9.97
C GLU A 62 11.74 9.08 -10.88
N TYR A 63 11.13 8.02 -10.33
CA TYR A 63 10.94 6.75 -11.04
C TYR A 63 9.52 6.53 -11.55
N GLY A 64 8.50 7.14 -10.96
CA GLY A 64 7.08 6.93 -11.32
C GLY A 64 6.56 5.51 -11.00
N LEU A 65 5.32 5.37 -10.51
CA LEU A 65 4.74 4.04 -10.18
C LEU A 65 4.36 3.21 -11.41
N SER A 66 4.28 3.83 -12.58
CA SER A 66 3.87 3.18 -13.83
C SER A 66 5.06 2.67 -14.66
N THR A 67 6.29 2.83 -14.17
CA THR A 67 7.49 2.33 -14.84
C THR A 67 7.82 0.92 -14.35
N GLU A 68 8.59 0.19 -15.16
CA GLU A 68 9.07 -1.14 -14.78
C GLU A 68 9.96 -1.04 -13.54
N GLU A 69 10.75 0.02 -13.42
CA GLU A 69 11.62 0.33 -12.28
C GLU A 69 10.81 0.61 -11.01
N GLY A 70 9.80 1.49 -11.10
CA GLY A 70 8.92 1.79 -9.97
C GLY A 70 8.19 0.55 -9.47
N THR A 71 7.69 -0.27 -10.40
CA THR A 71 7.01 -1.54 -10.07
C THR A 71 7.97 -2.53 -9.41
N ALA A 72 9.18 -2.69 -9.94
CA ALA A 72 10.20 -3.59 -9.39
C ALA A 72 10.64 -3.15 -7.98
N LEU A 73 10.81 -1.85 -7.74
CA LEU A 73 11.11 -1.35 -6.39
C LEU A 73 9.97 -1.64 -5.42
N MET A 74 8.73 -1.38 -5.84
CA MET A 74 7.57 -1.61 -5.00
C MET A 74 7.44 -3.07 -4.57
N CYS A 75 7.62 -3.99 -5.51
CA CYS A 75 7.66 -5.43 -5.22
C CYS A 75 8.80 -5.78 -4.27
N LEU A 76 9.98 -5.19 -4.46
CA LEU A 76 11.13 -5.44 -3.61
C LEU A 76 10.91 -4.91 -2.18
N ALA A 77 10.37 -3.70 -2.03
CA ALA A 77 10.06 -3.10 -0.73
C ALA A 77 8.98 -3.90 0.02
N GLU A 78 7.97 -4.41 -0.68
CA GLU A 78 6.96 -5.30 -0.10
C GLU A 78 7.57 -6.61 0.39
N ALA A 79 8.37 -7.27 -0.46
CA ALA A 79 9.00 -8.53 -0.14
C ALA A 79 10.01 -8.39 1.02
N LEU A 80 10.77 -7.30 1.08
CA LEU A 80 11.71 -6.98 2.16
C LEU A 80 11.06 -6.81 3.53
N LEU A 81 9.77 -6.49 3.57
CA LEU A 81 9.01 -6.42 4.81
C LEU A 81 8.39 -7.76 5.21
N ARG A 82 8.13 -8.65 4.25
CA ARG A 82 7.47 -9.95 4.46
C ARG A 82 8.44 -11.09 4.72
N VAL A 83 9.66 -11.02 4.20
CA VAL A 83 10.69 -12.05 4.34
C VAL A 83 11.53 -11.79 5.59
N PRO A 84 11.47 -12.67 6.62
CA PRO A 84 12.17 -12.46 7.88
C PRO A 84 13.64 -12.91 7.85
N ASP A 85 14.04 -13.79 6.92
CA ASP A 85 15.39 -14.37 6.84
C ASP A 85 16.23 -13.73 5.73
N ALA A 86 17.51 -13.48 6.02
CA ALA A 86 18.43 -12.82 5.10
C ALA A 86 18.72 -13.61 3.81
N PRO A 87 18.86 -14.95 3.81
CA PRO A 87 19.14 -15.68 2.57
C PRO A 87 18.02 -15.64 1.54
N SER A 88 16.75 -15.79 1.95
CA SER A 88 15.60 -15.68 1.03
C SER A 88 15.43 -14.27 0.50
N LEU A 89 15.83 -13.27 1.30
CA LEU A 89 15.86 -11.88 0.91
C LEU A 89 16.88 -11.61 -0.19
N ASP A 90 18.07 -12.19 -0.05
CA ASP A 90 19.15 -12.05 -1.01
C ASP A 90 18.78 -12.65 -2.37
N ALA A 91 18.16 -13.83 -2.37
CA ALA A 91 17.65 -14.47 -3.59
C ALA A 91 16.58 -13.61 -4.28
N LEU A 92 15.74 -12.91 -3.51
CA LEU A 92 14.65 -12.09 -4.03
C LEU A 92 15.14 -10.74 -4.56
N ILE A 93 16.13 -10.15 -3.88
CA ILE A 93 16.90 -8.99 -4.35
C ILE A 93 17.52 -9.33 -5.72
N GLU A 94 18.18 -10.48 -5.84
CA GLU A 94 18.83 -10.92 -7.08
C GLU A 94 17.82 -11.13 -8.23
N ASP A 95 16.67 -11.75 -7.94
CA ASP A 95 15.60 -11.99 -8.94
C ASP A 95 14.95 -10.69 -9.45
N LYS A 96 14.67 -9.72 -8.56
CA LYS A 96 13.90 -8.50 -8.90
C LYS A 96 14.73 -7.33 -9.37
N ILE A 97 15.99 -7.23 -8.98
CA ILE A 97 16.84 -6.08 -9.32
C ILE A 97 17.59 -6.29 -10.64
N ARG A 98 18.03 -7.52 -10.92
CA ARG A 98 18.88 -7.85 -12.08
C ARG A 98 18.24 -7.55 -13.46
N PRO A 99 16.91 -7.69 -13.68
CA PRO A 99 16.31 -7.43 -14.99
C PRO A 99 16.13 -5.95 -15.35
N ALA A 100 16.17 -5.02 -14.38
CA ALA A 100 15.84 -3.62 -14.62
C ALA A 100 17.10 -2.78 -14.91
N ASP A 101 17.04 -1.92 -15.94
CA ASP A 101 18.17 -1.14 -16.45
C ASP A 101 18.33 0.20 -15.69
N TRP A 102 18.58 0.10 -14.39
CA TRP A 102 18.67 1.22 -13.45
C TRP A 102 19.74 2.27 -13.80
N GLY A 103 20.67 1.95 -14.71
CA GLY A 103 21.77 2.83 -15.09
C GLY A 103 21.36 4.08 -15.85
N ARG A 104 20.18 4.09 -16.48
CA ARG A 104 19.70 5.21 -17.32
C ARG A 104 19.33 6.48 -16.55
N HIS A 105 19.03 6.39 -15.26
CA HIS A 105 18.61 7.52 -14.43
C HIS A 105 19.72 8.11 -13.55
N LEU A 106 20.97 7.64 -13.72
CA LEU A 106 22.12 8.16 -12.98
C LEU A 106 22.44 9.62 -13.37
N GLY A 107 22.39 10.53 -12.39
CA GLY A 107 22.89 11.90 -12.53
C GLY A 107 21.84 12.98 -12.85
N HIS A 108 20.55 12.65 -12.89
CA HIS A 108 19.49 13.62 -13.22
C HIS A 108 18.81 14.28 -12.00
N SER A 109 19.01 13.79 -10.77
CA SER A 109 18.39 14.36 -9.56
C SER A 109 19.34 15.26 -8.75
N ALA A 110 18.86 16.45 -8.39
CA ALA A 110 19.61 17.44 -7.59
C ALA A 110 19.74 17.06 -6.09
N SER A 111 19.16 15.95 -5.64
CA SER A 111 19.13 15.54 -4.23
C SER A 111 20.08 14.37 -3.95
N SER A 112 20.99 14.56 -2.99
CA SER A 112 21.99 13.58 -2.57
C SER A 112 21.39 12.34 -1.88
N LEU A 113 20.18 12.43 -1.30
CA LEU A 113 19.47 11.34 -0.65
C LEU A 113 18.76 10.40 -1.64
N VAL A 114 18.27 10.94 -2.76
CA VAL A 114 17.65 10.15 -3.84
C VAL A 114 18.71 9.32 -4.53
N ASN A 115 19.83 9.96 -4.85
CA ASN A 115 21.02 9.27 -5.32
C ASN A 115 21.39 8.13 -4.36
N ALA A 116 21.39 8.33 -3.04
CA ALA A 116 21.70 7.27 -2.06
C ALA A 116 20.75 6.05 -2.11
N GLY A 117 19.47 6.24 -2.46
CA GLY A 117 18.50 5.16 -2.70
C GLY A 117 18.78 4.40 -4.00
N THR A 118 19.15 5.11 -5.07
CA THR A 118 19.65 4.52 -6.33
C THR A 118 20.95 3.74 -6.10
N TRP A 119 21.85 4.26 -5.27
CA TRP A 119 23.09 3.60 -4.86
C TRP A 119 22.83 2.32 -4.07
N ALA A 120 21.79 2.29 -3.23
CA ALA A 120 21.42 1.10 -2.46
C ALA A 120 20.94 -0.06 -3.36
N LEU A 121 20.22 0.24 -4.43
CA LEU A 121 19.70 -0.76 -5.39
C LEU A 121 20.78 -1.24 -6.38
N MET A 122 21.64 -0.34 -6.85
CA MET A 122 22.75 -0.71 -7.73
C MET A 122 23.80 -1.55 -7.02
N LEU A 123 23.98 -1.38 -5.70
CA LEU A 123 25.01 -2.09 -4.97
C LEU A 123 24.68 -3.58 -4.74
N THR A 124 23.40 -3.93 -4.79
CA THR A 124 22.94 -5.33 -4.81
C THR A 124 22.97 -5.96 -6.21
N GLY A 125 23.09 -5.15 -7.28
CA GLY A 125 23.03 -5.62 -8.67
C GLY A 125 24.37 -5.71 -9.41
N ARG A 126 25.43 -5.03 -8.94
CA ARG A 126 26.75 -5.06 -9.58
C ARG A 126 27.81 -5.64 -8.67
N VAL A 127 27.88 -6.96 -8.64
CA VAL A 127 29.10 -7.70 -8.27
C VAL A 127 29.84 -8.23 -9.50
N LEU A 128 29.25 -8.21 -10.69
CA LEU A 128 29.93 -8.65 -11.91
C LEU A 128 29.50 -7.78 -13.09
N ASP A 129 30.25 -6.71 -13.35
CA ASP A 129 30.81 -6.46 -14.68
C ASP A 129 31.74 -5.26 -14.62
N ASP A 130 32.96 -5.53 -15.09
CA ASP A 130 34.08 -4.62 -15.19
C ASP A 130 33.84 -3.64 -16.35
N GLU A 131 34.55 -2.51 -16.30
CA GLU A 131 34.66 -1.47 -17.35
C GLU A 131 33.63 -0.33 -17.33
N GLY A 132 34.11 0.86 -16.90
CA GLY A 132 33.42 2.14 -17.11
C GLY A 132 33.87 3.23 -16.12
N GLN A 133 34.73 4.13 -16.58
CA GLN A 133 35.32 5.22 -15.79
C GLN A 133 34.32 6.37 -15.61
N GLY A 134 33.88 6.61 -14.37
CA GLY A 134 33.12 7.80 -13.98
C GLY A 134 32.78 7.80 -12.50
N VAL A 135 33.23 8.84 -11.77
CA VAL A 135 33.00 9.09 -10.32
C VAL A 135 33.40 7.95 -9.37
N SER A 136 34.31 7.07 -9.79
CA SER A 136 34.61 5.79 -9.14
C SER A 136 35.60 5.85 -7.96
N GLY A 137 36.19 7.00 -7.63
CA GLY A 137 37.30 7.08 -6.67
C GLY A 137 36.88 6.95 -5.20
N THR A 138 35.89 7.73 -4.78
CA THR A 138 35.46 7.83 -3.37
C THR A 138 34.65 6.61 -2.93
N LEU A 139 33.89 6.03 -3.86
CA LEU A 139 33.13 4.78 -3.64
C LEU A 139 33.99 3.53 -3.69
N ARG A 140 35.02 3.44 -4.56
CA ARG A 140 36.03 2.35 -4.46
C ARG A 140 36.74 2.38 -3.12
N GLY A 141 37.04 3.58 -2.61
CA GLY A 141 37.60 3.76 -1.27
C GLY A 141 36.67 3.28 -0.16
N ALA A 142 35.37 3.57 -0.25
CA ALA A 142 34.37 3.14 0.72
C ALA A 142 34.07 1.63 0.63
N MET A 143 33.89 1.05 -0.57
CA MET A 143 33.69 -0.39 -0.79
C MET A 143 34.88 -1.23 -0.29
N LYS A 144 36.12 -0.79 -0.58
CA LYS A 144 37.34 -1.48 -0.14
C LYS A 144 37.60 -1.34 1.37
N ARG A 145 36.95 -0.37 2.04
CA ARG A 145 37.18 -0.04 3.46
C ARG A 145 36.02 -0.44 4.39
N LEU A 146 34.81 -0.63 3.86
CA LEU A 146 33.59 -0.95 4.62
C LEU A 146 33.04 -2.36 4.34
N GLY A 147 33.36 -2.97 3.19
CA GLY A 147 32.92 -4.33 2.84
C GLY A 147 31.44 -4.45 2.42
N GLU A 148 31.16 -5.44 1.59
CA GLU A 148 29.82 -5.84 1.10
C GLU A 148 28.74 -5.97 2.22
N PRO A 149 29.04 -6.45 3.44
CA PRO A 149 28.03 -6.60 4.50
C PRO A 149 27.48 -5.27 5.05
N VAL A 150 28.31 -4.21 5.11
CA VAL A 150 27.89 -2.87 5.57
C VAL A 150 27.00 -2.23 4.52
N ILE A 151 27.39 -2.42 3.27
CA ILE A 151 26.63 -2.32 2.03
C ILE A 151 25.16 -2.71 2.20
N ARG A 152 24.99 -4.03 2.27
CA ARG A 152 23.74 -4.78 2.42
C ARG A 152 22.88 -4.28 3.59
N THR A 153 23.51 -4.06 4.75
CA THR A 153 22.80 -3.58 5.95
C THR A 153 22.15 -2.21 5.72
N ALA A 154 22.83 -1.30 5.01
CA ALA A 154 22.31 0.03 4.70
C ALA A 154 21.12 -0.04 3.74
N VAL A 155 21.19 -0.88 2.70
CA VAL A 155 20.10 -1.10 1.72
C VAL A 155 18.87 -1.68 2.41
N SER A 156 19.03 -2.78 3.14
CA SER A 156 17.92 -3.43 3.84
C SER A 156 17.26 -2.49 4.86
N ARG A 157 18.04 -1.60 5.48
CA ARG A 157 17.50 -0.59 6.39
C ARG A 157 16.73 0.52 5.67
N ALA A 158 17.23 1.00 4.53
CA ALA A 158 16.54 1.99 3.70
C ALA A 158 15.23 1.42 3.13
N MET A 159 15.25 0.19 2.63
CA MET A 159 14.06 -0.45 2.08
C MET A 159 13.04 -0.83 3.15
N ARG A 160 13.47 -1.23 4.35
CA ARG A 160 12.56 -1.41 5.49
C ARG A 160 11.89 -0.10 5.90
N GLU A 161 12.59 1.03 5.78
CA GLU A 161 12.01 2.35 6.04
C GLU A 161 11.06 2.82 4.92
N MET A 162 11.35 2.50 3.67
CA MET A 162 10.42 2.71 2.55
C MET A 162 9.18 1.84 2.67
N GLY A 163 9.35 0.55 2.99
CA GLY A 163 8.25 -0.38 3.18
C GLY A 163 7.30 0.05 4.30
N ARG A 164 7.80 0.71 5.35
CA ARG A 164 6.97 1.30 6.41
C ARG A 164 6.00 2.37 5.94
N GLN A 165 6.25 3.00 4.79
CA GLN A 165 5.32 3.95 4.16
C GLN A 165 4.13 3.21 3.49
N PHE A 166 4.32 1.95 3.08
CA PHE A 166 3.27 1.14 2.44
C PHE A 166 2.55 0.21 3.38
N VAL A 167 3.28 -0.35 4.35
CA VAL A 167 2.75 -1.30 5.33
C VAL A 167 2.93 -0.68 6.71
N LEU A 168 1.82 -0.20 7.27
CA LEU A 168 1.80 0.43 8.59
C LEU A 168 2.38 -0.51 9.68
N GLY A 169 2.19 -1.83 9.55
CA GLY A 169 2.89 -2.82 10.36
C GLY A 169 2.78 -4.25 9.84
N GLN A 170 3.75 -5.09 10.19
CA GLN A 170 3.78 -6.51 9.82
C GLN A 170 2.66 -7.34 10.48
N SER A 171 2.12 -6.84 11.60
CA SER A 171 0.93 -7.38 12.26
C SER A 171 -0.05 -6.24 12.55
N ILE A 172 -1.32 -6.60 12.81
CA ILE A 172 -2.35 -5.64 13.16
C ILE A 172 -1.99 -4.85 14.43
N GLU A 173 -1.41 -5.50 15.43
CA GLU A 173 -0.99 -4.87 16.69
C GLU A 173 0.13 -3.86 16.45
N ALA A 174 1.09 -4.20 15.58
CA ALA A 174 2.17 -3.29 15.21
C ALA A 174 1.65 -2.08 14.43
N ALA A 175 0.67 -2.29 13.55
CA ALA A 175 0.01 -1.22 12.80
C ALA A 175 -0.78 -0.29 13.74
N MET A 176 -1.60 -0.85 14.63
CA MET A 176 -2.36 -0.10 15.64
C MET A 176 -1.45 0.67 16.60
N LYS A 177 -0.30 0.09 17.00
CA LYS A 177 0.68 0.79 17.84
C LYS A 177 1.23 2.06 17.19
N ARG A 178 1.38 2.05 15.87
CA ARG A 178 1.89 3.21 15.10
C ARG A 178 0.79 4.22 14.81
N ALA A 179 -0.42 3.77 14.52
CA ALA A 179 -1.60 4.61 14.31
C ALA A 179 -1.83 5.60 15.47
N ARG A 180 -1.55 5.20 16.72
CA ARG A 180 -1.69 6.04 17.93
C ARG A 180 -1.06 7.42 17.85
N GLY A 181 -0.01 7.62 17.06
CA GLY A 181 0.60 8.94 16.87
C GLY A 181 -0.35 9.92 16.18
N TYR A 182 -0.97 9.47 15.08
CA TYR A 182 -1.90 10.26 14.27
C TYR A 182 -3.32 10.26 14.84
N GLU A 183 -3.73 9.22 15.57
CA GLU A 183 -5.01 9.20 16.28
C GLU A 183 -5.09 10.34 17.31
N LYS A 184 -3.98 10.71 17.96
CA LYS A 184 -3.92 11.84 18.90
C LYS A 184 -4.21 13.21 18.28
N ILE A 185 -3.98 13.35 16.98
CA ILE A 185 -4.27 14.59 16.24
C ILE A 185 -5.57 14.48 15.43
N GLY A 186 -6.38 13.45 15.68
CA GLY A 186 -7.75 13.32 15.17
C GLY A 186 -7.91 12.40 13.95
N TYR A 187 -6.86 11.70 13.50
CA TYR A 187 -7.03 10.72 12.42
C TYR A 187 -7.71 9.44 12.92
N THR A 188 -8.46 8.81 12.02
CA THR A 188 -8.94 7.43 12.19
C THR A 188 -8.35 6.53 11.10
N TYR A 189 -8.34 5.22 11.35
CA TYR A 189 -7.72 4.25 10.45
C TYR A 189 -8.70 3.16 10.04
N SER A 190 -8.67 2.77 8.76
CA SER A 190 -9.21 1.49 8.31
C SER A 190 -8.06 0.61 7.86
N TYR A 191 -7.90 -0.57 8.48
CA TYR A 191 -6.78 -1.47 8.20
C TYR A 191 -7.09 -2.36 6.99
N ASP A 192 -6.22 -2.32 5.98
CA ASP A 192 -6.22 -3.27 4.86
C ASP A 192 -5.21 -4.39 5.14
N MET A 193 -5.70 -5.63 5.26
CA MET A 193 -4.88 -6.80 5.61
C MET A 193 -4.07 -7.37 4.43
N LEU A 194 -4.11 -6.72 3.26
CA LEU A 194 -3.36 -7.05 2.03
C LEU A 194 -3.62 -8.45 1.42
N GLY A 195 -4.43 -9.29 2.06
CA GLY A 195 -4.89 -10.57 1.50
C GLY A 195 -5.89 -10.35 0.38
N GLU A 196 -5.65 -10.98 -0.78
CA GLU A 196 -6.52 -10.94 -1.95
C GLU A 196 -6.37 -12.19 -2.82
N ALA A 197 -7.37 -12.42 -3.68
CA ALA A 197 -7.33 -13.44 -4.73
C ALA A 197 -6.85 -14.82 -4.25
N ALA A 198 -7.56 -15.39 -3.26
CA ALA A 198 -7.32 -16.76 -2.80
C ALA A 198 -7.29 -17.71 -4.00
N ARG A 199 -6.29 -18.60 -4.06
CA ARG A 199 -6.18 -19.59 -5.14
C ARG A 199 -6.70 -20.95 -4.70
N THR A 200 -6.61 -21.25 -3.41
CA THR A 200 -7.09 -22.50 -2.83
C THR A 200 -8.06 -22.27 -1.66
N ALA A 201 -8.68 -23.34 -1.17
CA ALA A 201 -9.53 -23.28 0.02
C ALA A 201 -8.72 -22.92 1.27
N GLU A 202 -7.49 -23.43 1.35
CA GLU A 202 -6.55 -23.16 2.43
C GLU A 202 -6.13 -21.69 2.46
N ASP A 203 -5.95 -21.06 1.28
CA ASP A 203 -5.75 -19.61 1.21
C ASP A 203 -6.92 -18.84 1.80
N ALA A 204 -8.15 -19.20 1.42
CA ALA A 204 -9.35 -18.53 1.90
C ALA A 204 -9.54 -18.68 3.41
N GLU A 205 -9.22 -19.86 3.97
CA GLU A 205 -9.22 -20.11 5.41
C GLU A 205 -8.15 -19.30 6.14
N ARG A 206 -6.93 -19.25 5.59
CA ARG A 206 -5.83 -18.44 6.13
C ARG A 206 -6.20 -16.96 6.15
N TYR A 207 -6.78 -16.42 5.07
CA TYR A 207 -7.22 -15.03 5.03
C TYR A 207 -8.40 -14.76 5.98
N GLN A 208 -9.38 -15.67 6.07
CA GLN A 208 -10.47 -15.54 7.03
C GLN A 208 -9.97 -15.52 8.48
N ALA A 209 -8.98 -16.35 8.81
CA ALA A 209 -8.34 -16.34 10.12
C ALA A 209 -7.64 -15.01 10.39
N ALA A 210 -6.83 -14.51 9.44
CA ALA A 210 -6.17 -13.22 9.56
C ALA A 210 -7.17 -12.06 9.75
N TYR A 211 -8.28 -12.05 9.01
CA TYR A 211 -9.34 -11.06 9.21
C TYR A 211 -10.01 -11.18 10.57
N ARG A 212 -10.30 -12.40 11.03
CA ARG A 212 -10.89 -12.62 12.36
C ARG A 212 -9.99 -12.07 13.46
N ASP A 213 -8.70 -12.39 13.41
CA ASP A 213 -7.75 -11.97 14.43
C ASP A 213 -7.57 -10.44 14.42
N ALA A 214 -7.53 -9.84 13.23
CA ALA A 214 -7.53 -8.39 13.08
C ALA A 214 -8.80 -7.71 13.60
N ILE A 215 -9.99 -8.27 13.32
CA ILE A 215 -11.26 -7.76 13.85
C ILE A 215 -11.25 -7.79 15.37
N ILE A 216 -10.74 -8.86 15.99
CA ILE A 216 -10.62 -8.97 17.45
C ILE A 216 -9.70 -7.87 18.00
N ALA A 217 -8.52 -7.67 17.41
CA ALA A 217 -7.57 -6.65 17.83
C ALA A 217 -8.16 -5.23 17.70
N ILE A 218 -8.76 -4.92 16.53
CA ILE A 218 -9.37 -3.62 16.24
C ILE A 218 -10.54 -3.33 17.17
N ALA A 219 -11.41 -4.32 17.43
CA ALA A 219 -12.55 -4.17 18.32
C ALA A 219 -12.14 -3.87 19.77
N ALA A 220 -10.94 -4.26 20.21
CA ALA A 220 -10.43 -3.90 21.52
C ALA A 220 -10.04 -2.41 21.64
N ALA A 221 -9.86 -1.71 20.52
CA ALA A 221 -9.55 -0.27 20.49
C ALA A 221 -10.75 0.60 20.09
N ALA A 222 -11.89 0.02 19.72
CA ALA A 222 -13.09 0.72 19.33
C ALA A 222 -13.92 1.13 20.57
N ASN A 223 -13.68 2.34 21.09
CA ASN A 223 -14.26 2.84 22.34
C ASN A 223 -15.28 3.98 22.14
N ALA A 224 -15.45 4.51 20.93
CA ALA A 224 -16.40 5.58 20.65
C ALA A 224 -17.79 5.04 20.32
N ASP A 225 -18.84 5.78 20.66
CA ASP A 225 -20.21 5.43 20.27
C ASP A 225 -20.42 5.58 18.75
N ASP A 226 -19.79 6.60 18.15
CA ASP A 226 -19.79 6.78 16.70
C ASP A 226 -18.77 5.85 16.04
N SER A 227 -19.28 4.93 15.22
CA SER A 227 -18.46 4.00 14.44
C SER A 227 -17.44 4.69 13.52
N ARG A 228 -17.68 5.93 13.08
CA ARG A 228 -16.77 6.70 12.21
C ARG A 228 -15.52 7.18 12.96
N SER A 229 -15.64 7.31 14.28
CA SER A 229 -14.55 7.69 15.18
C SER A 229 -13.74 6.47 15.66
N ASN A 230 -14.15 5.26 15.30
CA ASN A 230 -13.45 4.03 15.66
C ASN A 230 -12.60 3.51 14.50
N PRO A 231 -11.53 2.74 14.80
CA PRO A 231 -10.79 2.05 13.75
C PRO A 231 -11.68 1.03 13.02
N GLY A 232 -11.47 0.93 11.71
CA GLY A 232 -12.17 0.02 10.80
C GLY A 232 -11.26 -1.05 10.20
N ILE A 233 -11.87 -1.94 9.41
CA ILE A 233 -11.15 -2.94 8.63
C ILE A 233 -11.73 -3.01 7.22
N SER A 234 -10.87 -3.20 6.23
CA SER A 234 -11.23 -3.41 4.83
C SER A 234 -11.06 -4.89 4.48
N ILE A 235 -12.11 -5.50 3.92
CA ILE A 235 -12.15 -6.93 3.56
C ILE A 235 -12.34 -7.06 2.06
N LYS A 236 -11.52 -7.90 1.41
CA LYS A 236 -11.65 -8.23 -0.01
C LYS A 236 -12.37 -9.57 -0.15
N LEU A 237 -13.48 -9.59 -0.87
CA LEU A 237 -14.28 -10.82 -1.06
C LEU A 237 -13.50 -11.92 -1.81
N SER A 238 -12.63 -11.53 -2.73
CA SER A 238 -11.73 -12.44 -3.45
C SER A 238 -10.73 -13.15 -2.54
N ALA A 239 -10.44 -12.63 -1.34
CA ALA A 239 -9.62 -13.31 -0.34
C ALA A 239 -10.38 -14.42 0.39
N LEU A 240 -11.72 -14.39 0.41
CA LEU A 240 -12.54 -15.31 1.20
C LEU A 240 -13.09 -16.48 0.40
N HIS A 241 -12.82 -16.55 -0.91
CA HIS A 241 -13.28 -17.65 -1.75
C HIS A 241 -12.39 -17.81 -2.98
N PRO A 242 -11.87 -19.02 -3.25
CA PRO A 242 -10.91 -19.24 -4.34
C PRO A 242 -11.51 -19.07 -5.74
N ARG A 243 -12.84 -19.06 -5.82
CA ARG A 243 -13.60 -18.94 -7.07
C ARG A 243 -14.63 -17.81 -6.99
N TYR A 244 -14.20 -16.63 -6.56
CA TYR A 244 -15.04 -15.43 -6.51
C TYR A 244 -15.29 -14.88 -7.92
N GLU A 245 -16.20 -15.52 -8.65
CA GLU A 245 -16.54 -15.19 -10.03
C GLU A 245 -18.01 -15.44 -10.34
N LEU A 246 -18.56 -14.74 -11.34
CA LEU A 246 -19.98 -14.81 -11.69
C LEU A 246 -20.43 -16.23 -12.07
N ALA A 247 -19.57 -16.98 -12.76
CA ALA A 247 -19.84 -18.37 -13.16
C ALA A 247 -19.99 -19.33 -11.97
N GLN A 248 -19.55 -18.93 -10.77
CA GLN A 248 -19.64 -19.72 -9.54
C GLN A 248 -20.58 -19.07 -8.52
N ARG A 249 -21.54 -18.26 -8.98
CA ARG A 249 -22.45 -17.48 -8.14
C ARG A 249 -23.10 -18.29 -7.02
N GLU A 250 -23.63 -19.48 -7.33
CA GLU A 250 -24.30 -20.32 -6.32
C GLU A 250 -23.34 -20.73 -5.20
N ARG A 251 -22.14 -21.18 -5.57
CA ARG A 251 -21.07 -21.51 -4.61
C ARG A 251 -20.65 -20.31 -3.78
N VAL A 252 -20.43 -19.15 -4.41
CA VAL A 252 -20.11 -17.91 -3.70
C VAL A 252 -21.20 -17.57 -2.67
N LEU A 253 -22.47 -17.65 -3.04
CA LEU A 253 -23.57 -17.35 -2.11
C LEU A 253 -23.67 -18.36 -0.96
N ASN A 254 -23.38 -19.64 -1.21
CA ASN A 254 -23.46 -20.70 -0.21
C ASN A 254 -22.21 -20.82 0.67
N GLU A 255 -21.03 -20.47 0.16
CA GLU A 255 -19.73 -20.67 0.81
C GLU A 255 -19.14 -19.34 1.35
N LEU A 256 -19.13 -18.26 0.55
CA LEU A 256 -18.54 -16.97 0.95
C LEU A 256 -19.45 -16.17 1.87
N CYS A 257 -20.76 -16.09 1.59
CA CYS A 257 -21.67 -15.29 2.42
C CYS A 257 -21.68 -15.71 3.89
N PRO A 258 -21.69 -17.01 4.26
CA PRO A 258 -21.56 -17.42 5.65
C PRO A 258 -20.23 -17.01 6.30
N ARG A 259 -19.10 -17.14 5.57
CA ARG A 259 -17.77 -16.71 6.04
C ARG A 259 -17.75 -15.21 6.33
N LEU A 260 -18.28 -14.40 5.42
CA LEU A 260 -18.39 -12.96 5.60
C LEU A 260 -19.33 -12.61 6.77
N ALA A 261 -20.47 -13.28 6.88
CA ALA A 261 -21.42 -13.06 7.96
C ALA A 261 -20.81 -13.38 9.34
N GLU A 262 -19.94 -14.40 9.44
CA GLU A 262 -19.17 -14.68 10.65
C GLU A 262 -18.28 -13.49 11.05
N LEU A 263 -17.52 -12.94 10.10
CA LEU A 263 -16.64 -11.79 10.34
C LEU A 263 -17.43 -10.56 10.78
N VAL A 264 -18.59 -10.31 10.16
CA VAL A 264 -19.46 -9.16 10.49
C VAL A 264 -20.14 -9.33 11.85
N ARG A 265 -20.66 -10.52 12.19
CA ARG A 265 -21.33 -10.74 13.50
C ARG A 265 -20.37 -10.56 14.67
N ARG A 266 -19.13 -11.02 14.56
CA ARG A 266 -18.11 -10.88 15.62
C ARG A 266 -17.89 -9.41 16.02
N ARG A 267 -18.02 -8.46 15.08
CA ARG A 267 -18.01 -7.02 15.40
C ARG A 267 -19.23 -6.62 16.25
N SER A 268 -20.42 -7.11 15.90
CA SER A 268 -21.67 -6.73 16.58
C SER A 268 -21.79 -7.28 17.99
N GLU A 269 -21.26 -8.47 18.29
CA GLU A 269 -21.39 -9.08 19.62
C GLU A 269 -20.59 -8.34 20.69
N ARG A 270 -19.41 -7.80 20.34
CA ARG A 270 -18.59 -7.04 21.30
C ARG A 270 -19.09 -5.61 21.51
N LEU A 271 -19.64 -4.95 20.48
CA LEU A 271 -20.30 -3.64 20.63
C LEU A 271 -21.55 -3.72 21.53
N ARG A 272 -22.23 -4.88 21.59
CA ARG A 272 -23.35 -5.10 22.53
C ARG A 272 -22.92 -5.39 23.96
N GLY A 273 -21.67 -5.82 24.18
CA GLY A 273 -21.09 -6.03 25.52
C GLY A 273 -20.62 -4.75 26.21
N ILE A 274 -20.60 -3.62 25.48
CA ILE A 274 -20.31 -2.28 25.98
C ILE A 274 -21.64 -1.52 26.07
N ALA A 275 -22.56 -2.00 26.90
CA ALA A 275 -23.70 -1.20 27.33
C ALA A 275 -23.23 -0.30 28.48
N PRO A 276 -23.69 0.98 28.56
CA PRO A 276 -23.19 1.93 29.54
C PRO A 276 -23.53 1.45 30.95
N ARG A 277 -22.57 1.60 31.88
CA ARG A 277 -22.88 1.74 33.30
C ARG A 277 -23.20 3.20 33.59
#